data_AF-A0A180EK68-F1
#
_entry.id   AF-A0A180EK68-F1
#
_cell.length_a   1.000
_cell.length_b   1.000
_cell.length_c   1.000
_cell.angle_alpha   90.00
_cell.angle_beta   90.00
_cell.angle_gamma   90.00
#
_symmetry.space_group_name_H-M   'P 1'
#
loop_
_entity.id
_entity.type
_entity.pdbx_description
1 polymer ?
#
loop_
_entity_poly.entity_id
_entity_poly.type
_entity_poly.pdbx_seq_one_letter_code
_entity_poly.pdbx_strand_id
1 'polypeptide(L)'
;MKPFLDQDFLLQTATAQRLYHDYAADLPIIDYHNHLDPEQVAADHQFANITEAWLAGDHYKWRAMRASAVNERNITGDAPAEEKFRSWAETVPKTLRNPLYHWTHLELQRYFGVTDLLSGKNADDMFALTSAQLSQPSHSCLGLLHQQRVEVICTTDHPTDSLAAHTQHRTRGSAQDSVLMLPTFRPDKFLTIGGDDHLDFLEKLEEIIGSDIRTFADLVDALKQRIEFFHDLGCRLSDHGLPQLYAVEDTVGNLDDMMQRRRDGTLILPAERAQWQMTLLRELAKEYHARGWTMQLHLGPLRNNNSRLLRTIGADVGCDSIGDRPQAEGLAYLLDGLDNLDKLSKTILYNLNPRDNELFATMAGNFNDGSMAGKIQWGSAWWFLDQKDGMEKQIDALSNMGLLSQFVGMLTDSRSFLSFPRHEYFRRILCNKIGQDVHEGLLPNDLELLGGLVGDVCYRNARNYFKFHEQTVTA
;
A
#
# COMPACT_ATOMS: atom_id res chain seq x y z
N MET A 1 26.80 25.16 -4.71
CA MET A 1 26.45 23.74 -4.56
C MET A 1 25.21 23.69 -3.69
N LYS A 2 24.13 22.99 -4.09
CA LYS A 2 22.91 22.92 -3.28
C LYS A 2 23.16 22.05 -2.03
N PRO A 3 22.71 22.42 -0.83
CA PRO A 3 22.75 21.55 0.33
C PRO A 3 21.94 20.26 0.11
N PHE A 4 22.33 19.17 0.75
CA PHE A 4 21.54 17.94 0.75
C PHE A 4 20.24 18.15 1.53
N LEU A 5 19.11 17.72 0.96
CA LEU A 5 17.78 17.87 1.56
C LEU A 5 17.43 19.32 1.97
N ASP A 6 17.81 20.30 1.15
CA ASP A 6 17.28 21.66 1.31
C ASP A 6 15.77 21.73 1.00
N GLN A 7 15.17 22.91 1.18
CA GLN A 7 13.76 23.14 0.89
C GLN A 7 13.38 22.82 -0.57
N ASP A 8 14.33 22.89 -1.50
CA ASP A 8 14.17 22.63 -2.93
C ASP A 8 14.69 21.25 -3.33
N PHE A 9 14.81 20.33 -2.37
CA PHE A 9 15.24 18.97 -2.64
C PHE A 9 14.42 18.35 -3.77
N LEU A 10 15.14 17.77 -4.75
CA LEU A 10 14.64 17.24 -6.02
C LEU A 10 14.03 18.25 -7.00
N LEU A 11 13.83 19.52 -6.62
CA LEU A 11 13.25 20.55 -7.47
C LEU A 11 14.36 21.30 -8.22
N GLN A 12 14.46 21.05 -9.53
CA GLN A 12 15.57 21.52 -10.35
C GLN A 12 15.29 22.81 -11.11
N THR A 13 14.01 23.15 -11.33
CA THR A 13 13.58 24.34 -12.07
C THR A 13 12.74 25.27 -11.19
N ALA A 14 12.70 26.56 -11.55
CA ALA A 14 11.85 27.54 -10.84
C ALA A 14 10.36 27.17 -10.93
N THR A 15 9.93 26.60 -12.05
CA THR A 15 8.56 26.08 -12.22
C THR A 15 8.29 24.92 -11.26
N ALA A 16 9.20 23.95 -11.14
CA ALA A 16 9.07 22.85 -10.19
C ALA A 16 8.96 23.33 -8.74
N GLN A 17 9.78 24.33 -8.37
CA GLN A 17 9.74 24.96 -7.05
C GLN A 17 8.36 25.56 -6.76
N ARG A 18 7.83 26.35 -7.70
CA ARG A 18 6.50 26.96 -7.54
C ARG A 18 5.38 25.93 -7.51
N LEU A 19 5.40 24.93 -8.38
CA LEU A 19 4.39 23.86 -8.37
C LEU A 19 4.37 23.12 -7.02
N TYR A 20 5.53 22.83 -6.45
CA TYR A 20 5.59 22.15 -5.16
C TYR A 20 5.16 23.06 -4.01
N HIS A 21 5.81 24.22 -3.84
CA HIS A 21 5.60 25.09 -2.69
C HIS A 21 4.23 25.78 -2.71
N ASP A 22 3.74 26.18 -3.89
CA ASP A 22 2.48 26.94 -4.00
C ASP A 22 1.24 26.01 -4.08
N TYR A 23 1.38 24.77 -4.60
CA TYR A 23 0.22 23.91 -4.91
C TYR A 23 0.23 22.52 -4.25
N ALA A 24 1.39 21.95 -3.89
CA ALA A 24 1.47 20.56 -3.44
C ALA A 24 1.79 20.39 -1.95
N ALA A 25 2.70 21.20 -1.41
CA ALA A 25 3.33 20.97 -0.11
C ALA A 25 2.32 20.93 1.05
N ASP A 26 1.36 21.87 1.06
CA ASP A 26 0.40 22.03 2.15
C ASP A 26 -0.90 21.24 1.97
N LEU A 27 -1.04 20.48 0.88
CA LEU A 27 -2.23 19.66 0.68
C LEU A 27 -2.29 18.52 1.71
N PRO A 28 -3.49 18.17 2.22
CA PRO A 28 -3.66 17.04 3.11
C PRO A 28 -3.31 15.71 2.43
N ILE A 29 -3.20 14.65 3.21
CA ILE A 29 -2.90 13.29 2.73
C ILE A 29 -4.14 12.40 2.87
N ILE A 30 -4.52 11.75 1.77
CA ILE A 30 -5.40 10.58 1.75
C ILE A 30 -4.51 9.39 1.44
N ASP A 31 -4.17 8.62 2.47
CA ASP A 31 -3.37 7.40 2.35
C ASP A 31 -4.30 6.19 2.22
N TYR A 32 -4.82 6.02 1.01
CA TYR A 32 -5.91 5.08 0.70
C TYR A 32 -5.50 3.60 0.71
N HIS A 33 -4.24 3.28 1.00
CA HIS A 33 -3.79 1.91 1.20
C HIS A 33 -2.49 1.86 2.00
N ASN A 34 -2.55 1.25 3.17
CA ASN A 34 -1.38 0.99 4.01
C ASN A 34 -1.55 -0.27 4.88
N HIS A 35 -0.51 -0.53 5.66
CA HIS A 35 -0.38 -1.66 6.58
C HIS A 35 -0.08 -1.18 8.01
N LEU A 36 -0.55 0.02 8.38
CA LEU A 36 -0.46 0.50 9.76
C LEU A 36 -1.25 -0.43 10.68
N ASP A 37 -0.78 -0.58 11.92
CA ASP A 37 -1.45 -1.38 12.93
C ASP A 37 -2.68 -0.62 13.48
N PRO A 38 -3.92 -1.08 13.21
CA PRO A 38 -5.12 -0.37 13.62
C PRO A 38 -5.27 -0.31 15.14
N GLU A 39 -4.74 -1.28 15.89
CA GLU A 39 -4.79 -1.27 17.36
C GLU A 39 -3.94 -0.11 17.91
N GLN A 40 -2.75 0.11 17.33
CA GLN A 40 -1.90 1.24 17.69
C GLN A 40 -2.54 2.59 17.37
N VAL A 41 -3.26 2.70 16.24
CA VAL A 41 -4.02 3.91 15.91
C VAL A 41 -5.13 4.14 16.94
N ALA A 42 -5.96 3.14 17.20
CA ALA A 42 -7.11 3.26 18.10
C ALA A 42 -6.70 3.58 19.56
N ALA A 43 -5.57 3.00 20.00
CA ALA A 43 -4.97 3.27 21.30
C ALA A 43 -4.23 4.63 21.34
N ASP A 44 -4.00 5.28 20.19
CA ASP A 44 -3.09 6.42 20.03
C ASP A 44 -1.73 6.12 20.68
N HIS A 45 -1.14 5.01 20.26
CA HIS A 45 0.04 4.41 20.87
C HIS A 45 1.22 5.37 20.92
N GLN A 46 1.92 5.36 22.06
CA GLN A 46 3.14 6.12 22.28
C GLN A 46 4.34 5.18 22.17
N PHE A 47 5.17 5.39 21.15
CA PHE A 47 6.37 4.58 20.93
C PHE A 47 7.38 4.80 22.06
N ALA A 48 7.97 3.71 22.57
CA ALA A 48 8.97 3.78 23.62
C ALA A 48 10.28 4.41 23.13
N ASN A 49 10.64 4.23 21.86
CA ASN A 49 11.85 4.75 21.24
C ASN A 49 11.81 4.63 19.70
N ILE A 50 12.84 5.18 19.04
CA ILE A 50 12.93 5.18 17.58
C ILE A 50 13.13 3.78 16.98
N THR A 51 13.71 2.81 17.71
CA THR A 51 13.79 1.44 17.20
C THR A 51 12.41 0.84 17.03
N GLU A 52 11.50 1.08 17.97
CA GLU A 52 10.10 0.65 17.86
C GLU A 52 9.41 1.34 16.67
N ALA A 53 9.45 2.68 16.62
CA ALA A 53 8.77 3.45 15.58
C ALA A 53 9.31 3.18 14.15
N TRP A 54 10.58 2.79 14.03
CA TRP A 54 11.30 2.81 12.76
C TRP A 54 11.81 1.46 12.28
N LEU A 55 12.15 0.54 13.19
CA LEU A 55 12.80 -0.73 12.88
C LEU A 55 11.94 -1.94 13.26
N ALA A 56 10.86 -1.82 14.02
CA ALA A 56 10.06 -2.97 14.44
C ALA A 56 9.28 -3.64 13.30
N GLY A 57 9.02 -2.92 12.20
CA GLY A 57 8.27 -3.44 11.06
C GLY A 57 8.90 -3.18 9.69
N ASP A 58 9.93 -2.34 9.57
CA ASP A 58 10.41 -1.87 8.26
C ASP A 58 11.37 -2.86 7.59
N HIS A 59 10.80 -3.70 6.74
CA HIS A 59 11.50 -4.72 5.98
C HIS A 59 12.49 -4.18 4.93
N TYR A 60 12.41 -2.89 4.52
CA TYR A 60 13.44 -2.27 3.68
C TYR A 60 14.73 -2.08 4.48
N LYS A 61 14.62 -1.53 5.70
CA LYS A 61 15.75 -1.33 6.61
C LYS A 61 16.40 -2.67 6.96
N TRP A 62 15.59 -3.69 7.28
CA TRP A 62 16.11 -5.05 7.56
C TRP A 62 16.88 -5.64 6.39
N ARG A 63 16.38 -5.51 5.17
CA ARG A 63 17.10 -5.97 3.96
C ARG A 63 18.45 -5.29 3.82
N ALA A 64 18.53 -3.98 4.01
CA ALA A 64 19.79 -3.24 3.94
C ALA A 64 20.75 -3.63 5.07
N MET A 65 20.27 -3.82 6.29
CA MET A 65 21.08 -4.28 7.44
C MET A 65 21.67 -5.67 7.18
N ARG A 66 20.88 -6.62 6.67
CA ARG A 66 21.39 -7.95 6.27
C ARG A 66 22.44 -7.84 5.16
N ALA A 67 22.20 -7.01 4.14
CA ALA A 67 23.17 -6.75 3.07
C ALA A 67 24.47 -6.10 3.60
N SER A 68 24.37 -5.32 4.69
CA SER A 68 25.50 -4.74 5.42
C SER A 68 26.10 -5.69 6.48
N ALA A 69 25.80 -6.99 6.40
CA ALA A 69 26.32 -8.02 7.31
C ALA A 69 26.01 -7.79 8.80
N VAL A 70 24.92 -7.08 9.11
CA VAL A 70 24.42 -6.99 10.48
C VAL A 70 23.84 -8.35 10.89
N ASN A 71 24.21 -8.82 12.08
CA ASN A 71 23.70 -10.08 12.61
C ASN A 71 22.17 -9.99 12.83
N GLU A 72 21.44 -11.05 12.50
CA GLU A 72 19.97 -11.09 12.63
C GLU A 72 19.48 -10.77 14.06
N ARG A 73 20.32 -11.05 15.08
CA ARG A 73 20.07 -10.65 16.48
C ARG A 73 19.78 -9.15 16.61
N ASN A 74 20.49 -8.33 15.84
CA ASN A 74 20.40 -6.86 15.81
C ASN A 74 19.37 -6.33 14.78
N ILE A 75 18.57 -7.22 14.19
CA ILE A 75 17.49 -6.87 13.26
C ILE A 75 16.17 -7.30 13.90
N THR A 76 15.83 -8.58 13.80
CA THR A 76 14.57 -9.14 14.30
C THR A 76 14.74 -9.93 15.61
N GLY A 77 15.98 -10.18 16.07
CA GLY A 77 16.23 -10.93 17.29
C GLY A 77 16.08 -10.13 18.58
N ASP A 78 16.71 -10.59 19.66
CA ASP A 78 16.48 -10.14 21.04
C ASP A 78 17.44 -9.04 21.53
N ALA A 79 18.20 -8.40 20.63
CA ALA A 79 19.11 -7.33 21.04
C ALA A 79 18.37 -6.11 21.62
N PRO A 80 18.99 -5.37 22.56
CA PRO A 80 18.44 -4.12 23.06
C PRO A 80 18.14 -3.12 21.93
N ALA A 81 17.10 -2.30 22.13
CA ALA A 81 16.64 -1.34 21.14
C ALA A 81 17.77 -0.41 20.64
N GLU A 82 18.61 0.08 21.55
CA GLU A 82 19.77 0.92 21.27
C GLU A 82 20.80 0.22 20.37
N GLU A 83 21.07 -1.07 20.60
CA GLU A 83 22.03 -1.85 19.81
C GLU A 83 21.52 -2.05 18.37
N LYS A 84 20.21 -2.31 18.22
CA LYS A 84 19.56 -2.39 16.90
C LYS A 84 19.62 -1.05 16.16
N PHE A 85 19.32 0.05 16.85
CA PHE A 85 19.40 1.38 16.25
C PHE A 85 20.83 1.74 15.85
N ARG A 86 21.82 1.46 16.71
CA ARG A 86 23.23 1.69 16.39
C ARG A 86 23.66 0.91 15.15
N SER A 87 23.23 -0.36 15.04
CA SER A 87 23.47 -1.18 13.85
C SER A 87 22.84 -0.57 12.59
N TRP A 88 21.65 0.02 12.70
CA TRP A 88 21.02 0.75 11.60
C TRP A 88 21.81 2.03 11.26
N ALA A 89 22.16 2.84 12.24
CA ALA A 89 22.91 4.08 12.05
C ALA A 89 24.31 3.83 11.41
N GLU A 90 24.96 2.72 11.75
CA GLU A 90 26.21 2.27 11.09
C GLU A 90 25.98 1.76 9.66
N THR A 91 24.76 1.33 9.34
CA THR A 91 24.36 0.89 8.00
C THR A 91 24.04 2.08 7.09
N VAL A 92 23.42 3.14 7.60
CA VAL A 92 22.96 4.31 6.80
C VAL A 92 24.04 4.91 5.89
N PRO A 93 25.30 5.16 6.30
CA PRO A 93 26.33 5.66 5.39
C PRO A 93 26.60 4.75 4.17
N LYS A 94 26.26 3.46 4.25
CA LYS A 94 26.41 2.48 3.17
C LYS A 94 25.22 2.45 2.22
N THR A 95 24.15 3.20 2.52
CA THR A 95 22.93 3.25 1.70
C THR A 95 22.91 4.43 0.72
N LEU A 96 24.02 5.14 0.52
CA LEU A 96 24.12 6.16 -0.52
C LEU A 96 23.63 5.63 -1.87
N ARG A 97 22.80 6.43 -2.57
CA ARG A 97 22.06 6.08 -3.80
C ARG A 97 20.87 5.12 -3.63
N ASN A 98 20.68 4.51 -2.47
CA ASN A 98 19.45 3.81 -2.12
C ASN A 98 18.40 4.80 -1.58
N PRO A 99 17.10 4.64 -1.87
CA PRO A 99 16.07 5.53 -1.35
C PRO A 99 16.02 5.59 0.18
N LEU A 100 16.48 4.55 0.89
CA LEU A 100 16.63 4.55 2.34
C LEU A 100 17.46 5.74 2.84
N TYR A 101 18.44 6.21 2.07
CA TYR A 101 19.23 7.38 2.47
C TYR A 101 18.39 8.66 2.42
N HIS A 102 17.48 8.81 1.45
CA HIS A 102 16.57 9.97 1.44
C HIS A 102 15.51 9.85 2.53
N TRP A 103 14.86 8.68 2.66
CA TRP A 103 13.81 8.45 3.64
C TRP A 103 14.31 8.69 5.06
N THR A 104 15.45 8.09 5.43
CA THR A 104 16.05 8.26 6.77
C THR A 104 16.12 9.73 7.16
N HIS A 105 16.63 10.58 6.27
CA HIS A 105 16.87 11.98 6.59
C HIS A 105 15.63 12.86 6.40
N LEU A 106 14.71 12.51 5.49
CA LEU A 106 13.39 13.17 5.40
C LEU A 106 12.59 12.92 6.68
N GLU A 107 12.55 11.68 7.16
CA GLU A 107 11.86 11.27 8.38
C GLU A 107 12.47 11.97 9.61
N LEU A 108 13.80 12.00 9.71
CA LEU A 108 14.52 12.75 10.75
C LEU A 108 14.22 14.26 10.71
N GLN A 109 14.19 14.87 9.53
CA GLN A 109 13.96 16.30 9.39
C GLN A 109 12.51 16.69 9.68
N ARG A 110 11.53 15.88 9.25
CA ARG A 110 10.10 16.24 9.34
C ARG A 110 9.50 15.99 10.71
N TYR A 111 9.87 14.90 11.36
CA TYR A 111 9.31 14.57 12.68
C TYR A 111 10.18 15.10 13.81
N PHE A 112 11.51 15.09 13.65
CA PHE A 112 12.41 15.36 14.77
C PHE A 112 13.20 16.67 14.64
N GLY A 113 13.05 17.39 13.52
CA GLY A 113 13.80 18.62 13.23
C GLY A 113 15.31 18.40 13.03
N VAL A 114 15.74 17.16 12.82
CA VAL A 114 17.16 16.79 12.72
C VAL A 114 17.63 16.95 11.28
N THR A 115 18.69 17.72 11.08
CA THR A 115 19.35 17.91 9.76
C THR A 115 20.72 17.25 9.67
N ASP A 116 21.21 16.69 10.78
CA ASP A 116 22.46 15.94 10.81
C ASP A 116 22.34 14.65 10.00
N LEU A 117 23.45 14.24 9.38
CA LEU A 117 23.53 12.96 8.70
C LEU A 117 23.66 11.83 9.73
N LEU A 118 22.77 10.85 9.67
CA LEU A 118 22.81 9.71 10.58
C LEU A 118 23.99 8.80 10.25
N SER A 119 24.76 8.45 11.27
CA SER A 119 25.90 7.55 11.18
C SER A 119 26.15 6.86 12.52
N GLY A 120 27.04 5.87 12.55
CA GLY A 120 27.47 5.27 13.82
C GLY A 120 28.07 6.28 14.83
N LYS A 121 28.55 7.44 14.36
CA LYS A 121 29.18 8.45 15.24
C LYS A 121 28.20 9.23 16.11
N ASN A 122 26.95 9.39 15.65
CA ASN A 122 25.90 10.12 16.36
C ASN A 122 24.72 9.22 16.74
N ALA A 123 24.87 7.90 16.64
CA ALA A 123 23.79 6.94 16.87
C ALA A 123 23.17 7.08 18.27
N ASP A 124 24.01 7.16 19.31
CA ASP A 124 23.53 7.22 20.70
C ASP A 124 22.82 8.56 20.98
N ASP A 125 23.39 9.67 20.51
CA ASP A 125 22.79 11.01 20.64
C ASP A 125 21.45 11.09 19.89
N MET A 126 21.39 10.53 18.67
CA MET A 126 20.17 10.48 17.86
C MET A 126 19.09 9.59 18.50
N PHE A 127 19.48 8.44 19.06
CA PHE A 127 18.54 7.57 19.77
C PHE A 127 17.94 8.30 20.97
N ALA A 128 18.76 8.96 21.80
CA ALA A 128 18.30 9.70 22.97
C ALA A 128 17.39 10.88 22.57
N LEU A 129 17.80 11.68 21.59
CA LEU A 129 17.03 12.83 21.11
C LEU A 129 15.65 12.43 20.58
N THR A 130 15.62 11.45 19.68
CA THR A 130 14.38 11.01 19.04
C THR A 130 13.46 10.29 20.03
N SER A 131 14.01 9.48 20.95
CA SER A 131 13.22 8.82 22.00
C SER A 131 12.61 9.84 22.98
N ALA A 132 13.33 10.92 23.32
CA ALA A 132 12.78 11.99 24.13
C ALA A 132 11.59 12.69 23.43
N GLN A 133 11.68 12.92 22.11
CA GLN A 133 10.57 13.49 21.34
C GLN A 133 9.39 12.50 21.21
N LEU A 134 9.68 11.22 20.95
CA LEU A 134 8.69 10.14 20.90
C LEU A 134 7.98 9.89 22.23
N SER A 135 8.42 10.47 23.35
CA SER A 135 7.68 10.43 24.62
C SER A 135 6.60 11.52 24.72
N GLN A 136 6.58 12.49 23.80
CA GLN A 136 5.64 13.60 23.81
C GLN A 136 4.33 13.22 23.11
N PRO A 137 3.17 13.73 23.57
CA PRO A 137 1.88 13.46 22.93
C PRO A 137 1.82 13.88 21.46
N SER A 138 2.63 14.86 21.03
CA SER A 138 2.72 15.25 19.62
C SER A 138 3.29 14.16 18.71
N HIS A 139 3.91 13.13 19.27
CA HIS A 139 4.57 12.02 18.58
C HIS A 139 3.94 10.65 18.88
N SER A 140 2.72 10.64 19.43
CA SER A 140 1.89 9.43 19.41
C SER A 140 1.50 9.07 17.97
N CYS A 141 0.87 7.93 17.75
CA CYS A 141 0.39 7.52 16.43
C CYS A 141 -0.45 8.62 15.75
N LEU A 142 -1.46 9.17 16.42
CA LEU A 142 -2.28 10.25 15.86
C LEU A 142 -1.47 11.55 15.76
N GLY A 143 -0.60 11.84 16.73
CA GLY A 143 0.30 12.99 16.69
C GLY A 143 1.16 13.02 15.43
N LEU A 144 1.79 11.90 15.07
CA LEU A 144 2.61 11.76 13.86
C LEU A 144 1.77 11.93 12.58
N LEU A 145 0.55 11.39 12.54
CA LEU A 145 -0.37 11.55 11.40
C LEU A 145 -0.79 13.03 11.23
N HIS A 146 -1.10 13.72 12.34
CA HIS A 146 -1.45 15.13 12.31
C HIS A 146 -0.30 16.03 11.87
N GLN A 147 0.95 15.74 12.29
CA GLN A 147 2.13 16.47 11.83
C GLN A 147 2.28 16.46 10.31
N GLN A 148 1.79 15.41 9.63
CA GLN A 148 1.81 15.28 8.17
C GLN A 148 0.48 15.60 7.49
N ARG A 149 -0.50 16.17 8.21
CA ARG A 149 -1.82 16.55 7.69
C ARG A 149 -2.56 15.39 7.03
N VAL A 150 -2.45 14.19 7.62
CA VAL A 150 -3.20 13.02 7.17
C VAL A 150 -4.67 13.18 7.55
N GLU A 151 -5.56 13.02 6.58
CA GLU A 151 -7.02 13.05 6.78
C GLU A 151 -7.63 11.66 6.78
N VAL A 152 -7.11 10.76 5.94
CA VAL A 152 -7.64 9.40 5.79
C VAL A 152 -6.49 8.41 5.73
N ILE A 153 -6.62 7.33 6.48
CA ILE A 153 -5.81 6.12 6.33
C ILE A 153 -6.75 4.94 6.04
N CYS A 154 -6.34 4.07 5.12
CA CYS A 154 -7.02 2.81 4.88
C CYS A 154 -6.07 1.65 5.22
N THR A 155 -6.33 0.99 6.34
CA THR A 155 -5.59 -0.22 6.75
C THR A 155 -5.96 -1.38 5.84
N THR A 156 -5.17 -2.45 5.88
CA THR A 156 -5.40 -3.66 5.09
C THR A 156 -5.69 -4.83 6.02
N ASP A 157 -6.93 -5.32 5.98
CA ASP A 157 -7.51 -6.19 6.99
C ASP A 157 -8.05 -7.49 6.34
N HIS A 158 -7.91 -8.60 7.05
CA HIS A 158 -8.37 -9.90 6.57
C HIS A 158 -9.88 -10.05 6.81
N PRO A 159 -10.65 -10.77 5.96
CA PRO A 159 -12.09 -10.95 6.14
C PRO A 159 -12.52 -11.54 7.48
N THR A 160 -11.62 -12.26 8.16
CA THR A 160 -11.84 -12.86 9.48
C THR A 160 -11.52 -11.93 10.64
N ASP A 161 -11.03 -10.72 10.39
CA ASP A 161 -10.68 -9.79 11.45
C ASP A 161 -11.95 -9.19 12.08
N SER A 162 -11.88 -8.91 13.38
CA SER A 162 -13.00 -8.38 14.15
C SER A 162 -13.27 -6.89 13.86
N LEU A 163 -12.27 -6.17 13.34
CA LEU A 163 -12.31 -4.71 13.13
C LEU A 163 -12.68 -3.92 14.39
N ALA A 164 -12.39 -4.47 15.58
CA ALA A 164 -12.68 -3.84 16.86
C ALA A 164 -11.96 -2.49 17.01
N ALA A 165 -10.71 -2.42 16.55
CA ALA A 165 -9.91 -1.20 16.58
C ALA A 165 -10.52 -0.07 15.73
N HIS A 166 -11.09 -0.37 14.54
CA HIS A 166 -11.82 0.61 13.73
C HIS A 166 -13.06 1.14 14.44
N THR A 167 -13.80 0.25 15.12
CA THR A 167 -14.97 0.64 15.92
C THR A 167 -14.58 1.50 17.11
N GLN A 168 -13.49 1.13 17.81
CA GLN A 168 -12.96 1.91 18.93
C GLN A 168 -12.51 3.30 18.49
N HIS A 169 -11.70 3.38 17.42
CA HIS A 169 -11.21 4.65 16.89
C HIS A 169 -12.37 5.57 16.49
N ARG A 170 -13.39 5.03 15.82
CA ARG A 170 -14.60 5.79 15.45
C ARG A 170 -15.35 6.36 16.64
N THR A 171 -15.49 5.58 17.71
CA THR A 171 -16.32 5.95 18.87
C THR A 171 -15.60 6.83 19.90
N ARG A 172 -14.26 6.92 19.82
CA ARG A 172 -13.42 7.75 20.71
C ARG A 172 -13.68 9.26 20.58
N GLY A 173 -14.26 9.74 19.48
CA GLY A 173 -14.11 11.10 18.98
C GLY A 173 -14.36 12.27 19.97
N SER A 174 -13.30 13.05 20.19
CA SER A 174 -13.38 14.52 20.41
C SER A 174 -12.99 15.27 19.13
N ALA A 175 -13.23 16.57 19.03
CA ALA A 175 -12.90 17.38 17.84
C ALA A 175 -11.40 17.38 17.45
N GLN A 176 -10.52 16.85 18.31
CA GLN A 176 -9.09 16.65 18.03
C GLN A 176 -8.80 15.40 17.15
N ASP A 177 -9.68 14.39 17.12
CA ASP A 177 -9.43 13.09 16.45
C ASP A 177 -9.90 13.09 14.97
N SER A 178 -9.30 13.97 14.16
CA SER A 178 -9.76 14.23 12.78
C SER A 178 -9.35 13.19 11.72
N VAL A 179 -8.48 12.22 12.04
CA VAL A 179 -8.05 11.20 11.07
C VAL A 179 -9.10 10.11 10.93
N LEU A 180 -9.59 9.88 9.72
CA LEU A 180 -10.48 8.78 9.41
C LEU A 180 -9.68 7.49 9.16
N MET A 181 -9.88 6.48 10.01
CA MET A 181 -9.33 5.14 9.79
C MET A 181 -10.41 4.21 9.23
N LEU A 182 -10.21 3.72 8.01
CA LEU A 182 -11.12 2.80 7.32
C LEU A 182 -10.43 1.45 7.05
N PRO A 183 -11.18 0.34 7.08
CA PRO A 183 -10.63 -0.96 6.69
C PRO A 183 -10.63 -1.15 5.17
N THR A 184 -9.69 -1.97 4.67
CA THR A 184 -9.64 -2.48 3.30
C THR A 184 -9.74 -4.00 3.33
N PHE A 185 -10.68 -4.57 2.56
CA PHE A 185 -10.95 -6.01 2.56
C PHE A 185 -9.91 -6.79 1.73
N ARG A 186 -9.11 -7.66 2.35
CA ARG A 186 -8.07 -8.44 1.66
C ARG A 186 -8.20 -9.96 1.83
N PRO A 187 -8.86 -10.67 0.90
CA PRO A 187 -9.22 -12.10 1.03
C PRO A 187 -8.17 -13.08 0.48
N ASP A 188 -6.89 -12.71 0.40
CA ASP A 188 -5.84 -13.49 -0.28
C ASP A 188 -5.77 -14.98 0.14
N LYS A 189 -6.03 -15.26 1.42
CA LYS A 189 -5.96 -16.61 1.99
C LYS A 189 -7.08 -17.54 1.47
N PHE A 190 -8.24 -16.98 1.15
CA PHE A 190 -9.34 -17.73 0.53
C PHE A 190 -9.11 -17.95 -0.97
N LEU A 191 -8.45 -17.01 -1.64
CA LEU A 191 -8.11 -17.11 -3.07
C LEU A 191 -7.04 -18.18 -3.35
N THR A 192 -6.21 -18.51 -2.36
CA THR A 192 -5.12 -19.47 -2.48
C THR A 192 -5.47 -20.79 -1.81
N ILE A 193 -6.39 -21.60 -2.39
CA ILE A 193 -6.85 -22.89 -1.80
C ILE A 193 -5.70 -23.84 -1.42
N GLY A 194 -4.61 -23.83 -2.20
CA GLY A 194 -3.43 -24.65 -1.93
C GLY A 194 -2.45 -24.06 -0.92
N GLY A 195 -2.77 -22.94 -0.28
CA GLY A 195 -1.96 -22.30 0.75
C GLY A 195 -2.01 -23.08 2.06
N ASP A 196 -0.92 -23.05 2.82
CA ASP A 196 -0.79 -23.80 4.07
C ASP A 196 -1.82 -23.37 5.11
N ASP A 197 -2.14 -22.08 5.16
CA ASP A 197 -3.06 -21.44 6.12
C ASP A 197 -4.52 -21.36 5.64
N HIS A 198 -4.84 -21.87 4.45
CA HIS A 198 -6.18 -21.77 3.89
C HIS A 198 -7.26 -22.37 4.80
N LEU A 199 -7.01 -23.56 5.35
CA LEU A 199 -7.97 -24.25 6.22
C LEU A 199 -8.14 -23.54 7.56
N ASP A 200 -7.04 -23.02 8.14
CA ASP A 200 -7.09 -22.26 9.40
C ASP A 200 -7.99 -21.02 9.27
N PHE A 201 -7.93 -20.32 8.12
CA PHE A 201 -8.79 -19.18 7.85
C PHE A 201 -10.22 -19.56 7.49
N LEU A 202 -10.43 -20.75 6.90
CA LEU A 202 -11.76 -21.29 6.65
C LEU A 202 -12.47 -21.64 7.97
N GLU A 203 -11.78 -22.29 8.91
CA GLU A 203 -12.32 -22.58 10.25
C GLU A 203 -12.67 -21.29 11.00
N LYS A 204 -11.79 -20.27 10.98
CA LYS A 204 -12.11 -18.95 11.57
C LYS A 204 -13.33 -18.31 10.94
N LEU A 205 -13.52 -18.46 9.63
CA LEU A 205 -14.70 -17.92 8.96
C LEU A 205 -15.95 -18.70 9.38
N GLU A 206 -15.90 -20.03 9.48
CA GLU A 206 -17.00 -20.86 10.01
C GLU A 206 -17.41 -20.45 11.42
N GLU A 207 -16.42 -20.17 12.30
CA GLU A 207 -16.66 -19.67 13.66
C GLU A 207 -17.39 -18.32 13.67
N ILE A 208 -17.00 -17.39 12.79
CA ILE A 208 -17.60 -16.05 12.68
C ILE A 208 -19.04 -16.13 12.15
N ILE A 209 -19.28 -16.96 11.15
CA ILE A 209 -20.60 -17.12 10.54
C ILE A 209 -21.53 -17.98 11.41
N GLY A 210 -20.97 -18.89 12.22
CA GLY A 210 -21.73 -19.79 13.08
C GLY A 210 -22.31 -20.99 12.33
N SER A 211 -21.77 -21.35 11.17
CA SER A 211 -22.17 -22.51 10.36
C SER A 211 -21.02 -23.09 9.55
N ASP A 212 -21.06 -24.41 9.30
CA ASP A 212 -20.09 -25.09 8.43
C ASP A 212 -20.13 -24.55 6.99
N ILE A 213 -18.97 -24.39 6.38
CA ILE A 213 -18.80 -23.99 4.97
C ILE A 213 -18.41 -25.24 4.19
N ARG A 214 -19.40 -25.90 3.57
CA ARG A 214 -19.21 -27.22 2.95
C ARG A 214 -19.06 -27.16 1.43
N THR A 215 -19.60 -26.11 0.83
CA THR A 215 -19.58 -25.89 -0.62
C THR A 215 -18.91 -24.57 -0.96
N PHE A 216 -18.53 -24.41 -2.22
CA PHE A 216 -18.05 -23.15 -2.76
C PHE A 216 -19.09 -22.03 -2.63
N ALA A 217 -20.37 -22.36 -2.79
CA ALA A 217 -21.47 -21.41 -2.59
C ALA A 217 -21.52 -20.91 -1.13
N ASP A 218 -21.39 -21.81 -0.16
CA ASP A 218 -21.34 -21.43 1.27
C ASP A 218 -20.18 -20.48 1.56
N LEU A 219 -19.01 -20.71 0.94
CA LEU A 219 -17.84 -19.83 1.10
C LEU A 219 -18.11 -18.43 0.54
N VAL A 220 -18.70 -18.37 -0.65
CA VAL A 220 -19.07 -17.11 -1.29
C VAL A 220 -20.08 -16.35 -0.43
N ASP A 221 -21.11 -17.02 0.09
CA ASP A 221 -22.12 -16.40 0.95
C ASP A 221 -21.55 -15.94 2.30
N ALA A 222 -20.64 -16.71 2.89
CA ALA A 222 -19.90 -16.30 4.09
C ALA A 222 -19.07 -15.04 3.84
N LEU A 223 -18.33 -14.98 2.73
CA LEU A 223 -17.53 -13.80 2.38
C LEU A 223 -18.41 -12.59 2.04
N LYS A 224 -19.59 -12.77 1.47
CA LYS A 224 -20.57 -11.68 1.27
C LYS A 224 -21.01 -11.06 2.58
N GLN A 225 -21.29 -11.86 3.61
CA GLN A 225 -21.61 -11.36 4.94
C GLN A 225 -20.44 -10.56 5.54
N ARG A 226 -19.19 -11.00 5.31
CA ARG A 226 -18.01 -10.23 5.73
C ARG A 226 -17.84 -8.94 4.95
N ILE A 227 -18.11 -8.93 3.64
CA ILE A 227 -18.10 -7.70 2.83
C ILE A 227 -19.13 -6.69 3.37
N GLU A 228 -20.33 -7.14 3.73
CA GLU A 228 -21.36 -6.30 4.36
C GLU A 228 -20.89 -5.72 5.69
N PHE A 229 -20.34 -6.55 6.58
CA PHE A 229 -19.76 -6.08 7.83
C PHE A 229 -18.66 -5.01 7.64
N PHE A 230 -17.76 -5.23 6.69
CA PHE A 230 -16.74 -4.24 6.33
C PHE A 230 -17.37 -2.96 5.77
N HIS A 231 -18.42 -3.08 4.94
CA HIS A 231 -19.12 -1.95 4.34
C HIS A 231 -19.76 -1.05 5.41
N ASP A 232 -20.38 -1.65 6.43
CA ASP A 232 -20.99 -0.97 7.59
C ASP A 232 -19.93 -0.28 8.45
N LEU A 233 -18.70 -0.79 8.44
CA LEU A 233 -17.53 -0.14 9.02
C LEU A 233 -16.84 0.83 8.06
N GLY A 234 -17.51 1.26 6.98
CA GLY A 234 -17.04 2.32 6.10
C GLY A 234 -16.02 1.87 5.06
N CYS A 235 -15.73 0.58 4.95
CA CYS A 235 -14.88 0.04 3.89
C CYS A 235 -15.45 0.39 2.51
N ARG A 236 -14.58 0.87 1.61
CA ARG A 236 -14.90 1.11 0.19
C ARG A 236 -13.84 0.53 -0.75
N LEU A 237 -12.99 -0.33 -0.22
CA LEU A 237 -11.80 -0.86 -0.88
C LEU A 237 -11.69 -2.36 -0.68
N SER A 238 -11.27 -3.05 -1.72
CA SER A 238 -10.70 -4.40 -1.61
C SER A 238 -9.28 -4.39 -2.15
N ASP A 239 -8.44 -5.27 -1.62
CA ASP A 239 -7.07 -5.47 -2.10
C ASP A 239 -6.78 -6.95 -2.32
N HIS A 240 -5.96 -7.24 -3.32
CA HIS A 240 -5.60 -8.61 -3.72
C HIS A 240 -4.12 -8.67 -4.06
N GLY A 241 -3.33 -9.34 -3.24
CA GLY A 241 -1.90 -9.53 -3.42
C GLY A 241 -1.57 -10.88 -4.03
N LEU A 242 -1.45 -10.96 -5.35
CA LEU A 242 -1.31 -12.24 -6.07
C LEU A 242 -0.05 -12.30 -6.94
N PRO A 243 0.60 -13.47 -7.12
CA PRO A 243 1.72 -13.61 -8.04
C PRO A 243 1.33 -13.34 -9.50
N GLN A 244 0.12 -13.74 -9.88
CA GLN A 244 -0.48 -13.50 -11.19
C GLN A 244 -1.98 -13.83 -11.17
N LEU A 245 -2.68 -13.36 -12.20
CA LEU A 245 -4.00 -13.85 -12.58
C LEU A 245 -3.88 -14.91 -13.70
N TYR A 246 -5.00 -15.55 -14.04
CA TYR A 246 -5.04 -16.62 -15.03
C TYR A 246 -6.23 -16.43 -15.97
N ALA A 247 -6.02 -16.69 -17.26
CA ALA A 247 -7.11 -17.00 -18.17
C ALA A 247 -7.50 -18.46 -17.95
N VAL A 248 -8.72 -18.72 -17.48
CA VAL A 248 -9.18 -20.08 -17.14
C VAL A 248 -10.46 -20.41 -17.87
N GLU A 249 -10.60 -21.65 -18.35
CA GLU A 249 -11.88 -22.17 -18.81
C GLU A 249 -12.73 -22.54 -17.59
N ASP A 250 -14.02 -22.18 -17.59
CA ASP A 250 -14.91 -22.42 -16.44
C ASP A 250 -15.21 -23.92 -16.18
N THR A 251 -14.76 -24.82 -17.05
CA THR A 251 -15.08 -26.26 -17.03
C THR A 251 -13.95 -27.16 -16.52
N VAL A 252 -12.87 -26.61 -15.95
CA VAL A 252 -11.67 -27.39 -15.58
C VAL A 252 -11.92 -28.42 -14.46
N GLY A 253 -12.81 -28.14 -13.51
CA GLY A 253 -13.11 -29.03 -12.39
C GLY A 253 -14.29 -28.56 -11.51
N ASN A 254 -14.71 -29.41 -10.57
CA ASN A 254 -15.78 -29.13 -9.62
C ASN A 254 -15.21 -28.47 -8.35
N LEU A 255 -15.67 -27.25 -8.01
CA LEU A 255 -15.12 -26.47 -6.88
C LEU A 255 -15.43 -27.10 -5.51
N ASP A 256 -16.56 -27.77 -5.35
CA ASP A 256 -16.92 -28.46 -4.10
C ASP A 256 -16.00 -29.68 -3.88
N ASP A 257 -15.68 -30.42 -4.95
CA ASP A 257 -14.69 -31.51 -4.91
C ASP A 257 -13.30 -30.97 -4.52
N MET A 258 -12.89 -29.83 -5.08
CA MET A 258 -11.61 -29.20 -4.73
C MET A 258 -11.56 -28.83 -3.24
N MET A 259 -12.64 -28.24 -2.69
CA MET A 259 -12.72 -27.89 -1.28
C MET A 259 -12.67 -29.15 -0.40
N GLN A 260 -13.42 -30.19 -0.74
CA GLN A 260 -13.41 -31.46 -0.01
C GLN A 260 -12.03 -32.11 -0.03
N ARG A 261 -11.41 -32.23 -1.21
CA ARG A 261 -10.04 -32.73 -1.36
C ARG A 261 -9.04 -31.92 -0.55
N ARG A 262 -9.19 -30.59 -0.50
CA ARG A 262 -8.31 -29.74 0.31
C ARG A 262 -8.44 -30.04 1.80
N ARG A 263 -9.66 -30.24 2.30
CA ARG A 263 -9.94 -30.66 3.70
C ARG A 263 -9.38 -32.05 4.00
N ASP A 264 -9.44 -32.96 3.05
CA ASP A 264 -8.88 -34.32 3.16
C ASP A 264 -7.33 -34.35 3.07
N GLY A 265 -6.67 -33.19 2.95
CA GLY A 265 -5.22 -33.08 2.81
C GLY A 265 -4.70 -33.52 1.44
N THR A 266 -5.58 -33.65 0.45
CA THR A 266 -5.22 -34.02 -0.92
C THR A 266 -4.70 -32.80 -1.69
N LEU A 267 -3.65 -33.01 -2.48
CA LEU A 267 -3.07 -31.96 -3.32
C LEU A 267 -4.07 -31.47 -4.37
N ILE A 268 -4.26 -30.15 -4.43
CA ILE A 268 -5.00 -29.48 -5.51
C ILE A 268 -4.03 -29.14 -6.65
N LEU A 269 -4.37 -29.50 -7.88
CA LEU A 269 -3.52 -29.33 -9.07
C LEU A 269 -3.40 -27.85 -9.46
N PRO A 270 -2.32 -27.44 -10.16
CA PRO A 270 -2.15 -26.04 -10.56
C PRO A 270 -3.31 -25.44 -11.36
N ALA A 271 -3.89 -26.18 -12.30
CA ALA A 271 -5.04 -25.72 -13.09
C ALA A 271 -6.30 -25.54 -12.24
N GLU A 272 -6.54 -26.46 -11.30
CA GLU A 272 -7.64 -26.37 -10.32
C GLU A 272 -7.48 -25.15 -9.40
N ARG A 273 -6.26 -24.87 -8.93
CA ARG A 273 -5.97 -23.66 -8.13
C ARG A 273 -6.23 -22.38 -8.92
N ALA A 274 -5.86 -22.35 -10.21
CA ALA A 274 -6.13 -21.21 -11.07
C ALA A 274 -7.64 -21.00 -11.26
N GLN A 275 -8.40 -22.08 -11.52
CA GLN A 275 -9.87 -22.02 -11.64
C GLN A 275 -10.51 -21.51 -10.34
N TRP A 276 -10.09 -22.05 -9.19
CA TRP A 276 -10.54 -21.61 -7.86
C TRP A 276 -10.31 -20.11 -7.65
N GLN A 277 -9.06 -19.67 -7.82
CA GLN A 277 -8.66 -18.26 -7.63
C GLN A 277 -9.51 -17.34 -8.50
N MET A 278 -9.63 -17.63 -9.79
CA MET A 278 -10.36 -16.78 -10.73
C MET A 278 -11.86 -16.80 -10.51
N THR A 279 -12.43 -17.96 -10.16
CA THR A 279 -13.87 -18.06 -9.90
C THR A 279 -14.25 -17.28 -8.65
N LEU A 280 -13.52 -17.46 -7.55
CA LEU A 280 -13.78 -16.72 -6.31
C LEU A 280 -13.56 -15.21 -6.50
N LEU A 281 -12.47 -14.80 -7.15
CA LEU A 281 -12.20 -13.39 -7.42
C LEU A 281 -13.31 -12.72 -8.22
N ARG A 282 -13.86 -13.39 -9.24
CA ARG A 282 -15.01 -12.87 -10.01
C ARG A 282 -16.27 -12.72 -9.16
N GLU A 283 -16.59 -13.70 -8.31
CA GLU A 283 -17.75 -13.60 -7.42
C GLU A 283 -17.61 -12.43 -6.44
N LEU A 284 -16.43 -12.25 -5.84
CA LEU A 284 -16.16 -11.12 -4.96
C LEU A 284 -16.19 -9.78 -5.71
N ALA A 285 -15.64 -9.71 -6.92
CA ALA A 285 -15.64 -8.50 -7.74
C ALA A 285 -17.06 -8.00 -8.10
N LYS A 286 -18.00 -8.93 -8.35
CA LYS A 286 -19.42 -8.57 -8.53
C LYS A 286 -20.00 -7.92 -7.28
N GLU A 287 -19.63 -8.39 -6.10
CA GLU A 287 -20.07 -7.84 -4.82
C GLU A 287 -19.44 -6.47 -4.52
N TYR A 288 -18.19 -6.27 -4.93
CA TYR A 288 -17.51 -4.96 -4.88
C TYR A 288 -18.23 -3.94 -5.78
N HIS A 289 -18.54 -4.33 -7.02
CA HIS A 289 -19.30 -3.49 -7.94
C HIS A 289 -20.68 -3.12 -7.38
N ALA A 290 -21.43 -4.11 -6.85
CA ALA A 290 -22.75 -3.88 -6.28
C ALA A 290 -22.76 -2.84 -5.13
N ARG A 291 -21.62 -2.69 -4.44
CA ARG A 291 -21.43 -1.75 -3.32
C ARG A 291 -20.64 -0.49 -3.69
N GLY A 292 -20.29 -0.31 -4.97
CA GLY A 292 -19.50 0.82 -5.43
C GLY A 292 -18.06 0.87 -4.87
N TRP A 293 -17.53 -0.27 -4.44
CA TRP A 293 -16.16 -0.39 -3.93
C TRP A 293 -15.14 -0.25 -5.05
N THR A 294 -13.90 0.08 -4.66
CA THR A 294 -12.74 0.00 -5.54
C THR A 294 -12.02 -1.32 -5.32
N MET A 295 -11.69 -2.02 -6.41
CA MET A 295 -10.85 -3.21 -6.41
C MET A 295 -9.39 -2.84 -6.67
N GLN A 296 -8.48 -3.24 -5.78
CA GLN A 296 -7.04 -3.10 -5.98
C GLN A 296 -6.43 -4.46 -6.32
N LEU A 297 -5.53 -4.49 -7.30
CA LEU A 297 -4.83 -5.69 -7.76
C LEU A 297 -3.32 -5.46 -7.71
N HIS A 298 -2.67 -6.00 -6.67
CA HIS A 298 -1.23 -5.96 -6.46
C HIS A 298 -0.56 -7.22 -6.99
N LEU A 299 0.02 -7.13 -8.19
CA LEU A 299 0.45 -8.29 -8.98
C LEU A 299 1.97 -8.39 -9.17
N GLY A 300 2.48 -9.62 -9.09
CA GLY A 300 3.88 -9.94 -9.42
C GLY A 300 4.87 -10.18 -8.29
N PRO A 301 4.55 -10.16 -6.97
CA PRO A 301 5.50 -10.62 -5.96
C PRO A 301 5.91 -12.09 -6.12
N LEU A 302 7.21 -12.35 -5.95
CA LEU A 302 7.74 -13.67 -5.64
C LEU A 302 8.10 -13.70 -4.15
N ARG A 303 7.30 -14.42 -3.36
CA ARG A 303 7.35 -14.37 -1.90
C ARG A 303 8.16 -15.51 -1.28
N ASN A 304 8.66 -15.28 -0.08
CA ASN A 304 9.27 -16.29 0.80
C ASN A 304 10.48 -17.04 0.18
N ASN A 305 11.31 -16.32 -0.58
CA ASN A 305 12.45 -16.92 -1.32
C ASN A 305 13.52 -17.54 -0.42
N ASN A 306 13.55 -17.18 0.86
CA ASN A 306 14.53 -17.68 1.83
C ASN A 306 13.87 -18.62 2.85
N SER A 307 13.89 -19.93 2.58
CA SER A 307 13.27 -20.93 3.44
C SER A 307 13.88 -21.01 4.85
N ARG A 308 15.14 -20.60 5.02
CA ARG A 308 15.77 -20.52 6.35
C ARG A 308 15.09 -19.43 7.17
N LEU A 309 14.98 -18.21 6.64
CA LEU A 309 14.36 -17.09 7.35
C LEU A 309 12.86 -17.27 7.53
N LEU A 310 12.17 -17.86 6.55
CA LEU A 310 10.76 -18.25 6.70
C LEU A 310 10.56 -19.16 7.91
N ARG A 311 11.40 -20.19 8.06
CA ARG A 311 11.32 -21.13 9.19
C ARG A 311 11.68 -20.49 10.53
N THR A 312 12.65 -19.58 10.56
CA THR A 312 13.18 -19.04 11.83
C THR A 312 12.50 -17.76 12.31
N ILE A 313 11.86 -17.01 11.41
CA ILE A 313 11.26 -15.70 11.73
C ILE A 313 9.82 -15.60 11.21
N GLY A 314 9.54 -16.09 10.00
CA GLY A 314 8.21 -16.05 9.38
C GLY A 314 8.18 -15.32 8.04
N ALA A 315 6.97 -14.99 7.58
CA ALA A 315 6.71 -14.25 6.35
C ALA A 315 6.91 -12.73 6.54
N ASP A 316 6.94 -11.98 5.42
CA ASP A 316 7.05 -10.51 5.39
C ASP A 316 8.31 -9.94 6.06
N VAL A 317 9.35 -10.76 6.17
CA VAL A 317 10.63 -10.40 6.77
C VAL A 317 11.62 -9.81 5.77
N GLY A 318 11.17 -9.23 4.65
CA GLY A 318 12.04 -8.62 3.64
C GLY A 318 12.79 -9.61 2.76
N CYS A 319 12.27 -10.84 2.59
CA CYS A 319 12.81 -11.90 1.72
C CYS A 319 12.00 -12.13 0.43
N ASP A 320 11.13 -11.19 0.08
CA ASP A 320 10.32 -11.20 -1.13
C ASP A 320 11.03 -10.43 -2.25
N SER A 321 10.67 -10.67 -3.51
CA SER A 321 11.30 -9.99 -4.65
C SER A 321 10.33 -9.82 -5.82
N ILE A 322 10.79 -9.09 -6.84
CA ILE A 322 10.09 -8.92 -8.10
C ILE A 322 9.99 -10.28 -8.81
N GLY A 323 8.78 -10.75 -9.05
CA GLY A 323 8.49 -11.90 -9.90
C GLY A 323 8.30 -11.51 -11.36
N ASP A 324 8.22 -12.51 -12.24
CA ASP A 324 8.23 -12.35 -13.69
C ASP A 324 7.19 -13.24 -14.40
N ARG A 325 6.14 -13.62 -13.69
CA ARG A 325 5.00 -14.34 -14.28
C ARG A 325 4.26 -13.45 -15.28
N PRO A 326 3.78 -13.99 -16.42
CA PRO A 326 2.96 -13.22 -17.36
C PRO A 326 1.68 -12.67 -16.71
N GLN A 327 1.33 -11.42 -17.01
CA GLN A 327 0.20 -10.72 -16.38
C GLN A 327 -0.95 -10.42 -17.36
N ALA A 328 -0.66 -10.17 -18.64
CA ALA A 328 -1.61 -9.64 -19.62
C ALA A 328 -2.90 -10.47 -19.76
N GLU A 329 -2.77 -11.76 -20.06
CA GLU A 329 -3.92 -12.61 -20.40
C GLU A 329 -4.88 -12.78 -19.21
N GLY A 330 -4.33 -12.98 -18.00
CA GLY A 330 -5.14 -13.13 -16.80
C GLY A 330 -5.86 -11.83 -16.40
N LEU A 331 -5.21 -10.68 -16.57
CA LEU A 331 -5.83 -9.37 -16.37
C LEU A 331 -6.95 -9.12 -17.38
N ALA A 332 -6.68 -9.29 -18.66
CA ALA A 332 -7.67 -9.12 -19.72
C ALA A 332 -8.89 -10.01 -19.47
N TYR A 333 -8.66 -11.29 -19.15
CA TYR A 333 -9.72 -12.25 -18.88
C TYR A 333 -10.61 -11.86 -17.69
N LEU A 334 -10.02 -11.40 -16.58
CA LEU A 334 -10.79 -10.96 -15.41
C LEU A 334 -11.63 -9.72 -15.71
N LEU A 335 -10.99 -8.70 -16.28
CA LEU A 335 -11.61 -7.39 -16.50
C LEU A 335 -12.71 -7.50 -17.55
N ASP A 336 -12.44 -8.16 -18.69
CA ASP A 336 -13.43 -8.40 -19.75
C ASP A 336 -14.60 -9.26 -19.26
N GLY A 337 -14.33 -10.30 -18.48
CA GLY A 337 -15.40 -11.15 -17.93
C GLY A 337 -16.35 -10.39 -16.98
N LEU A 338 -15.84 -9.38 -16.25
CA LEU A 338 -16.67 -8.53 -15.40
C LEU A 338 -17.36 -7.42 -16.18
N ASP A 339 -16.67 -6.83 -17.16
CA ASP A 339 -17.21 -5.74 -17.98
C ASP A 339 -18.33 -6.21 -18.90
N ASN A 340 -18.21 -7.40 -19.49
CA ASN A 340 -19.28 -8.04 -20.29
C ASN A 340 -20.58 -8.32 -19.50
N LEU A 341 -20.53 -8.26 -18.18
CA LEU A 341 -21.69 -8.41 -17.30
C LEU A 341 -22.20 -7.07 -16.74
N ASP A 342 -21.59 -5.95 -17.14
CA ASP A 342 -21.75 -4.64 -16.50
C ASP A 342 -21.50 -4.71 -14.98
N LYS A 343 -20.48 -5.49 -14.57
CA LYS A 343 -20.08 -5.71 -13.16
C LYS A 343 -18.63 -5.35 -12.87
N LEU A 344 -17.94 -4.67 -13.78
CA LEU A 344 -16.61 -4.15 -13.49
C LEU A 344 -16.71 -2.91 -12.57
N SER A 345 -16.11 -3.00 -11.39
CA SER A 345 -16.02 -1.90 -10.43
C SER A 345 -14.88 -0.94 -10.78
N LYS A 346 -14.79 0.18 -10.06
CA LYS A 346 -13.57 0.99 -9.98
C LYS A 346 -12.39 0.08 -9.68
N THR A 347 -11.32 0.15 -10.46
CA THR A 347 -10.19 -0.78 -10.31
C THR A 347 -8.86 -0.05 -10.35
N ILE A 348 -7.91 -0.40 -9.48
CA ILE A 348 -6.54 0.09 -9.52
C ILE A 348 -5.60 -1.09 -9.70
N LEU A 349 -4.80 -1.04 -10.76
CA LEU A 349 -3.83 -2.08 -11.12
C LEU A 349 -2.43 -1.66 -10.63
N TYR A 350 -1.69 -2.57 -10.00
CA TYR A 350 -0.31 -2.37 -9.58
C TYR A 350 0.56 -3.54 -10.04
N ASN A 351 1.67 -3.25 -10.69
CA ASN A 351 2.69 -4.21 -11.07
C ASN A 351 3.93 -4.06 -10.19
N LEU A 352 4.51 -5.18 -9.77
CA LEU A 352 5.80 -5.17 -9.09
C LEU A 352 6.99 -5.17 -10.05
N ASN A 353 6.79 -5.71 -11.27
CA ASN A 353 7.84 -5.80 -12.27
C ASN A 353 7.76 -4.62 -13.24
N PRO A 354 8.77 -3.73 -13.29
CA PRO A 354 8.70 -2.51 -14.09
C PRO A 354 8.68 -2.76 -15.59
N ARG A 355 8.99 -3.98 -16.06
CA ARG A 355 8.80 -4.36 -17.47
C ARG A 355 7.33 -4.33 -17.90
N ASP A 356 6.42 -4.42 -16.95
CA ASP A 356 4.99 -4.50 -17.18
C ASP A 356 4.32 -3.11 -17.02
N ASN A 357 5.08 -2.02 -16.88
CA ASN A 357 4.55 -0.67 -16.72
C ASN A 357 3.60 -0.28 -17.86
N GLU A 358 4.08 -0.34 -19.10
CA GLU A 358 3.28 -0.02 -20.29
C GLU A 358 2.14 -1.01 -20.50
N LEU A 359 2.33 -2.27 -20.12
CA LEU A 359 1.29 -3.30 -20.15
C LEU A 359 0.14 -2.89 -19.22
N PHE A 360 0.41 -2.53 -17.97
CA PHE A 360 -0.63 -2.17 -17.00
C PHE A 360 -1.30 -0.84 -17.36
N ALA A 361 -0.52 0.15 -17.83
CA ALA A 361 -1.05 1.43 -18.29
C ALA A 361 -2.04 1.25 -19.46
N THR A 362 -1.66 0.45 -20.47
CA THR A 362 -2.53 0.18 -21.64
C THR A 362 -3.68 -0.76 -21.30
N MET A 363 -3.50 -1.72 -20.38
CA MET A 363 -4.57 -2.60 -19.90
C MET A 363 -5.71 -1.79 -19.24
N ALA A 364 -5.37 -0.80 -18.41
CA ALA A 364 -6.36 0.08 -17.80
C ALA A 364 -7.18 0.84 -18.86
N GLY A 365 -6.55 1.25 -19.97
CA GLY A 365 -7.19 1.95 -21.07
C GLY A 365 -8.32 1.18 -21.76
N ASN A 366 -8.28 -0.16 -21.76
CA ASN A 366 -9.28 -0.99 -22.43
C ASN A 366 -10.68 -0.92 -21.79
N PHE A 367 -10.77 -0.57 -20.51
CA PHE A 367 -11.98 -0.76 -19.68
C PHE A 367 -12.47 0.54 -19.03
N ASN A 368 -12.00 1.70 -19.48
CA ASN A 368 -12.60 2.98 -19.13
C ASN A 368 -13.85 3.21 -20.00
N ASP A 369 -15.01 3.41 -19.36
CA ASP A 369 -16.34 3.36 -20.00
C ASP A 369 -17.08 4.72 -20.03
N GLY A 370 -16.46 5.78 -19.49
CA GLY A 370 -17.06 7.12 -19.40
C GLY A 370 -18.04 7.32 -18.25
N SER A 371 -18.27 6.31 -17.39
CA SER A 371 -19.10 6.45 -16.18
C SER A 371 -18.46 7.35 -15.13
N MET A 372 -17.14 7.43 -15.10
CA MET A 372 -16.36 8.35 -14.30
C MET A 372 -14.96 8.56 -14.88
N ALA A 373 -14.30 9.64 -14.48
CA ALA A 373 -12.94 9.92 -14.91
C ALA A 373 -11.97 8.89 -14.32
N GLY A 374 -11.26 8.18 -15.20
CA GLY A 374 -10.29 7.15 -14.84
C GLY A 374 -10.88 6.04 -13.96
N LYS A 375 -12.02 5.45 -14.35
CA LYS A 375 -12.63 4.30 -13.66
C LYS A 375 -11.61 3.18 -13.39
N ILE A 376 -10.73 2.93 -14.34
CA ILE A 376 -9.63 1.97 -14.21
C ILE A 376 -8.32 2.74 -14.20
N GLN A 377 -7.64 2.66 -13.07
CA GLN A 377 -6.39 3.34 -12.79
C GLN A 377 -5.22 2.38 -12.93
N TRP A 378 -4.09 2.89 -13.40
CA TRP A 378 -2.79 2.30 -13.12
C TRP A 378 -2.17 3.04 -11.94
N GLY A 379 -1.94 2.31 -10.85
CA GLY A 379 -1.54 2.88 -9.56
C GLY A 379 -0.11 3.41 -9.53
N SER A 380 0.25 4.03 -8.40
CA SER A 380 1.61 4.53 -8.16
C SER A 380 2.65 3.40 -8.21
N ALA A 381 3.91 3.77 -8.42
CA ALA A 381 5.03 2.83 -8.44
C ALA A 381 5.09 2.07 -7.10
N TRP A 382 4.96 0.75 -7.16
CA TRP A 382 4.72 -0.07 -5.98
C TRP A 382 6.00 -0.71 -5.41
N TRP A 383 6.11 -0.71 -4.07
CA TRP A 383 7.11 -1.43 -3.28
C TRP A 383 8.57 -1.13 -3.69
N PHE A 384 9.24 -2.03 -4.42
CA PHE A 384 10.62 -1.81 -4.87
C PHE A 384 10.73 -0.65 -5.88
N LEU A 385 9.62 -0.30 -6.50
CA LEU A 385 9.49 0.78 -7.46
C LEU A 385 9.07 2.11 -6.82
N ASP A 386 8.62 2.09 -5.55
CA ASP A 386 8.33 3.29 -4.76
C ASP A 386 9.64 4.01 -4.40
N GLN A 387 10.26 4.65 -5.38
CA GLN A 387 11.49 5.42 -5.30
C GLN A 387 11.64 6.24 -6.59
N LYS A 388 12.55 7.22 -6.61
CA LYS A 388 12.63 8.22 -7.69
C LYS A 388 12.57 7.65 -9.11
N ASP A 389 13.43 6.69 -9.45
CA ASP A 389 13.49 6.11 -10.79
C ASP A 389 12.21 5.33 -11.14
N GLY A 390 11.64 4.60 -10.18
CA GLY A 390 10.41 3.84 -10.40
C GLY A 390 9.19 4.75 -10.53
N MET A 391 9.07 5.79 -9.70
CA MET A 391 8.04 6.81 -9.80
C MET A 391 8.13 7.59 -11.11
N GLU A 392 9.32 8.02 -11.53
CA GLU A 392 9.50 8.73 -12.80
C GLU A 392 9.07 7.87 -13.99
N LYS A 393 9.46 6.59 -14.01
CA LYS A 393 9.03 5.64 -15.06
C LYS A 393 7.53 5.39 -15.03
N GLN A 394 6.91 5.31 -13.85
CA GLN A 394 5.47 5.15 -13.72
C GLN A 394 4.72 6.37 -14.22
N ILE A 395 5.15 7.58 -13.82
CA ILE A 395 4.57 8.84 -14.29
C ILE A 395 4.70 8.95 -15.82
N ASP A 396 5.86 8.60 -16.39
CA ASP A 396 6.09 8.64 -17.84
C ASP A 396 5.18 7.70 -18.61
N ALA A 397 5.09 6.43 -18.21
CA ALA A 397 4.21 5.48 -18.88
C ALA A 397 2.73 5.88 -18.73
N LEU A 398 2.30 6.38 -17.55
CA LEU A 398 0.92 6.80 -17.34
C LEU A 398 0.59 8.04 -18.17
N SER A 399 1.54 8.96 -18.31
CA SER A 399 1.39 10.17 -19.13
C SER A 399 1.28 9.84 -20.61
N ASN A 400 2.03 8.84 -21.08
CA ASN A 400 2.04 8.45 -22.50
C ASN A 400 0.83 7.60 -22.91
N MET A 401 0.32 6.73 -22.02
CA MET A 401 -0.71 5.74 -22.36
C MET A 401 -2.05 5.97 -21.67
N GLY A 402 -2.11 6.91 -20.71
CA GLY A 402 -3.31 7.26 -19.96
C GLY A 402 -3.45 8.78 -19.80
N LEU A 403 -4.03 9.20 -18.67
CA LEU A 403 -4.22 10.62 -18.34
C LEU A 403 -3.68 10.91 -16.95
N LEU A 404 -2.46 11.48 -16.86
CA LEU A 404 -1.85 11.86 -15.59
C LEU A 404 -2.76 12.80 -14.76
N SER A 405 -3.54 13.66 -15.42
CA SER A 405 -4.48 14.56 -14.73
C SER A 405 -5.58 13.85 -13.95
N GLN A 406 -5.88 12.58 -14.26
CA GLN A 406 -6.88 11.75 -13.57
C GLN A 406 -6.26 10.74 -12.62
N PHE A 407 -4.94 10.79 -12.42
CA PHE A 407 -4.23 9.85 -11.57
C PHE A 407 -4.63 10.03 -10.10
N VAL A 408 -5.02 8.94 -9.44
CA VAL A 408 -5.40 8.94 -8.01
C VAL A 408 -4.23 9.22 -7.07
N GLY A 409 -2.99 9.17 -7.56
CA GLY A 409 -1.83 9.65 -6.83
C GLY A 409 -1.23 8.62 -5.87
N MET A 410 -0.55 9.12 -4.85
CA MET A 410 0.32 8.34 -3.97
C MET A 410 -0.43 7.67 -2.82
N LEU A 411 0.05 6.50 -2.42
CA LEU A 411 -0.24 5.77 -1.18
C LEU A 411 1.09 5.39 -0.52
N THR A 412 1.13 5.12 0.77
CA THR A 412 2.37 4.72 1.44
C THR A 412 2.69 3.24 1.28
N ASP A 413 1.68 2.36 1.23
CA ASP A 413 1.84 0.91 1.32
C ASP A 413 2.76 0.49 2.48
N SER A 414 2.70 1.23 3.59
CA SER A 414 3.65 1.11 4.68
C SER A 414 3.00 0.69 5.98
N ARG A 415 3.81 0.14 6.87
CA ARG A 415 3.48 -0.16 8.27
C ARG A 415 4.12 0.80 9.27
N SER A 416 4.90 1.77 8.79
CA SER A 416 5.54 2.76 9.66
C SER A 416 4.76 4.07 9.66
N PHE A 417 4.44 4.56 10.86
CA PHE A 417 3.87 5.89 11.07
C PHE A 417 4.81 7.03 10.66
N LEU A 418 6.10 6.74 10.48
CA LEU A 418 7.08 7.70 10.00
C LEU A 418 7.18 7.72 8.47
N SER A 419 6.40 6.93 7.73
CA SER A 419 6.55 6.78 6.28
C SER A 419 5.91 7.87 5.43
N PHE A 420 5.08 8.75 6.00
CA PHE A 420 4.33 9.77 5.27
C PHE A 420 5.18 10.82 4.50
N PRO A 421 6.47 11.07 4.83
CA PRO A 421 7.37 11.79 3.93
C PRO A 421 7.54 11.14 2.55
N ARG A 422 7.07 9.90 2.32
CA ARG A 422 6.90 9.32 0.98
C ARG A 422 5.93 10.13 0.11
N HIS A 423 4.87 10.71 0.67
CA HIS A 423 4.02 11.65 -0.06
C HIS A 423 4.77 12.92 -0.45
N GLU A 424 5.59 13.49 0.46
CA GLU A 424 6.47 14.62 0.10
C GLU A 424 7.44 14.22 -1.03
N TYR A 425 8.05 13.05 -0.94
CA TYR A 425 8.98 12.53 -1.94
C TYR A 425 8.32 12.43 -3.31
N PHE A 426 7.14 11.82 -3.38
CA PHE A 426 6.31 11.75 -4.59
C PHE A 426 5.94 13.13 -5.13
N ARG A 427 5.42 14.03 -4.27
CA ARG A 427 5.02 15.39 -4.66
C ARG A 427 6.17 16.16 -5.30
N ARG A 428 7.36 16.07 -4.73
CA ARG A 428 8.58 16.70 -5.27
C ARG A 428 8.96 16.12 -6.63
N ILE A 429 8.90 14.80 -6.78
CA ILE A 429 9.21 14.11 -8.05
C ILE A 429 8.23 14.52 -9.14
N LEU A 430 6.92 14.50 -8.85
CA LEU A 430 5.87 14.94 -9.78
C LEU A 430 6.08 16.40 -10.22
N CYS A 431 6.26 17.31 -9.26
CA CYS A 431 6.47 18.73 -9.56
C CYS A 431 7.76 18.95 -10.35
N ASN A 432 8.83 18.21 -10.05
CA ASN A 432 10.08 18.29 -10.81
C ASN A 432 9.92 17.78 -12.23
N LYS A 433 9.19 16.66 -12.44
CA LYS A 433 8.96 16.11 -13.78
C LYS A 433 8.23 17.13 -14.66
N ILE A 434 7.10 17.64 -14.18
CA ILE A 434 6.32 18.66 -14.89
C ILE A 434 7.14 19.95 -15.09
N GLY A 435 7.84 20.40 -14.05
CA GLY A 435 8.66 21.62 -14.13
C GLY A 435 9.85 21.50 -15.07
N GLN A 436 10.38 20.30 -15.30
CA GLN A 436 11.40 20.02 -16.30
C GLN A 436 10.80 20.04 -17.71
N ASP A 437 9.64 19.42 -17.91
CA ASP A 437 8.95 19.42 -19.21
C ASP A 437 8.59 20.85 -19.66
N VAL A 438 8.22 21.73 -18.72
CA VAL A 438 8.04 23.17 -19.01
C VAL A 438 9.35 23.85 -19.39
N HIS A 439 10.44 23.54 -18.68
CA HIS A 439 11.76 24.11 -18.98
C HIS A 439 12.26 23.71 -20.37
N GLU A 440 11.93 22.49 -20.81
CA GLU A 440 12.29 21.95 -22.12
C GLU A 440 11.32 22.35 -23.24
N GLY A 441 10.21 23.03 -22.92
CA GLY A 441 9.20 23.45 -23.89
C GLY A 441 8.27 22.33 -24.36
N LEU A 442 8.22 21.21 -23.62
CA LEU A 442 7.29 20.10 -23.84
C LEU A 442 5.89 20.40 -23.27
N LEU A 443 5.83 21.24 -22.23
CA LEU A 443 4.57 21.73 -21.65
C LEU A 443 4.53 23.27 -21.61
N PRO A 444 3.33 23.87 -21.68
CA PRO A 444 3.19 25.32 -21.54
C PRO A 444 3.52 25.76 -20.12
N ASN A 445 4.15 26.94 -19.97
CA ASN A 445 4.37 27.56 -18.66
C ASN A 445 3.09 28.25 -18.14
N ASP A 446 2.02 27.49 -17.98
CA ASP A 446 0.75 27.92 -17.39
C ASP A 446 0.64 27.34 -15.98
N LEU A 447 1.01 28.13 -14.98
CA LEU A 447 1.06 27.67 -13.59
C LEU A 447 -0.30 27.38 -12.98
N GLU A 448 -1.38 28.00 -13.46
CA GLU A 448 -2.72 27.73 -12.94
C GLU A 448 -3.18 26.35 -13.44
N LEU A 449 -2.99 26.07 -14.74
CA LEU A 449 -3.28 24.76 -15.33
C LEU A 449 -2.45 23.65 -14.67
N LEU A 450 -1.13 23.83 -14.58
CA LEU A 450 -0.21 22.83 -14.04
C LEU A 450 -0.37 22.67 -12.52
N GLY A 451 -0.60 23.76 -11.79
CA GLY A 451 -0.91 23.72 -10.37
C GLY A 451 -2.24 23.03 -10.07
N GLY A 452 -3.23 23.19 -10.95
CA GLY A 452 -4.48 22.42 -10.96
C GLY A 452 -4.20 20.92 -11.06
N LEU A 453 -3.47 20.48 -12.08
CA LEU A 453 -3.07 19.07 -12.25
C LEU A 453 -2.34 18.53 -11.01
N VAL A 454 -1.32 19.26 -10.52
CA VAL A 454 -0.56 18.85 -9.34
C VAL A 454 -1.47 18.67 -8.13
N GLY A 455 -2.34 19.64 -7.84
CA GLY A 455 -3.25 19.53 -6.70
C GLY A 455 -4.30 18.43 -6.85
N ASP A 456 -4.69 18.09 -8.08
CA ASP A 456 -5.59 16.99 -8.38
C ASP A 456 -4.92 15.65 -8.03
N VAL A 457 -3.73 15.42 -8.57
CA VAL A 457 -2.95 14.19 -8.35
C VAL A 457 -2.52 14.04 -6.88
N CYS A 458 -2.21 15.13 -6.19
CA CYS A 458 -1.74 15.08 -4.80
C CYS A 458 -2.85 14.85 -3.77
N TYR A 459 -4.12 15.09 -4.13
CA TYR A 459 -5.23 15.02 -3.17
C TYR A 459 -6.62 14.87 -3.80
N ARG A 460 -7.03 15.79 -4.70
CA ARG A 460 -8.44 15.90 -5.10
C ARG A 460 -8.95 14.70 -5.90
N ASN A 461 -8.10 14.07 -6.71
CA ASN A 461 -8.45 12.86 -7.45
C ASN A 461 -8.78 11.70 -6.50
N ALA A 462 -7.91 11.38 -5.54
CA ALA A 462 -8.19 10.36 -4.53
C ALA A 462 -9.49 10.68 -3.77
N ARG A 463 -9.66 11.93 -3.32
CA ARG A 463 -10.87 12.36 -2.62
C ARG A 463 -12.14 12.10 -3.43
N ASN A 464 -12.15 12.47 -4.71
CA ASN A 464 -13.31 12.32 -5.60
C ASN A 464 -13.54 10.87 -6.04
N TYR A 465 -12.46 10.10 -6.22
CA TYR A 465 -12.49 8.73 -6.69
C TYR A 465 -13.02 7.79 -5.60
N PHE A 466 -12.58 7.96 -4.35
CA PHE A 466 -12.97 7.09 -3.25
C PHE A 466 -14.18 7.58 -2.45
N LYS A 467 -14.39 8.91 -2.39
CA LYS A 467 -15.53 9.54 -1.70
C LYS A 467 -15.66 9.17 -0.21
N PHE A 468 -14.54 9.00 0.49
CA PHE A 468 -14.54 8.58 1.90
C PHE A 468 -15.32 9.54 2.82
N HIS A 469 -15.28 10.84 2.56
CA HIS A 469 -15.96 11.86 3.37
C HIS A 469 -17.47 12.02 3.08
N GLU A 470 -17.96 11.45 1.97
CA GLU A 470 -19.38 11.56 1.58
C GLU A 470 -20.23 10.40 2.12
N GLN A 471 -19.61 9.43 2.78
CA GLN A 471 -20.31 8.24 3.26
C GLN A 471 -20.98 8.53 4.60
N THR A 472 -22.32 8.51 4.62
CA THR A 472 -23.08 8.37 5.87
C THR A 472 -22.90 6.95 6.37
N VAL A 473 -22.11 6.77 7.42
CA VAL A 473 -21.98 5.47 8.07
C VAL A 473 -23.03 5.41 9.18
N THR A 474 -23.92 4.41 9.14
CA THR A 474 -24.90 4.18 10.20
C THR A 474 -24.18 3.86 11.51
N ALA A 475 -24.58 4.54 12.57
CA ALA A 475 -23.97 4.47 13.90
C ALA A 475 -24.20 3.12 14.59
#